data_AF-A0A3E0DUH1-F1
#
_entry.id   AF-A0A3E0DUH1-F1
#
_cell.length_a   1.000
_cell.length_b   1.000
_cell.length_c   1.000
_cell.angle_alpha   90.00
_cell.angle_beta   90.00
_cell.angle_gamma   90.00
#
_symmetry.space_group_name_H-M   'P 1'
#
loop_
_entity.id
_entity.type
_entity.pdbx_description
1 polymer ?
#
loop_
_entity_poly.entity_id
_entity_poly.type
_entity_poly.pdbx_seq_one_letter_code
_entity_poly.pdbx_strand_id
1 'polypeptide(L)'
;MTNDTEYFDFGLWWGKIFTSIYGLNDLLSYLGDKESINLHLKKNESVKSFDLESGDIMSANDQTSQLFSSELHTEFENIRTKYLNNLIVFQYSILEQILEESVYLFLYNNSNLLKRTQQINLEFQINKSFDLDILLKTEFTKDVMKSICNRACKYIVTGRIDKSLKRIDKLVGLKFSADIIMFLQNLQDRRNTVVHETKFTTIEIDYFYKLVDIFQYVLIDIEKKIIERNIRYERPFDW
;
A
#
# COMPACT_ATOMS: atom_id res chain seq x y z
N MET A 1 -10.23 -12.08 0.04
CA MET A 1 -9.22 -13.12 0.35
C MET A 1 -9.39 -13.47 1.81
N THR A 2 -9.68 -14.73 2.11
CA THR A 2 -9.63 -15.26 3.48
C THR A 2 -8.16 -15.39 3.85
N ASN A 3 -7.71 -14.71 4.91
CA ASN A 3 -6.39 -14.95 5.49
C ASN A 3 -6.42 -16.33 6.15
N ASP A 4 -6.14 -17.35 5.34
CA ASP A 4 -5.95 -18.73 5.78
C ASP A 4 -4.50 -19.00 6.20
N THR A 5 -3.67 -17.97 6.26
CA THR A 5 -2.25 -18.08 6.57
C THR A 5 -2.04 -18.34 8.06
N GLU A 6 -1.53 -19.54 8.38
CA GLU A 6 -1.06 -19.91 9.73
C GLU A 6 0.41 -19.52 9.95
N TYR A 7 1.00 -18.80 9.00
CA TYR A 7 2.37 -18.30 9.03
C TYR A 7 2.46 -16.92 8.37
N PHE A 8 3.51 -16.17 8.68
CA PHE A 8 3.78 -14.89 8.03
C PHE A 8 4.77 -15.07 6.88
N ASP A 9 4.41 -14.65 5.67
CA ASP A 9 5.28 -14.73 4.49
C ASP A 9 6.03 -13.41 4.27
N PHE A 10 7.25 -13.29 4.83
CA PHE A 10 8.06 -12.09 4.61
C PHE A 10 8.44 -11.89 3.15
N GLY A 11 8.61 -12.98 2.40
CA GLY A 11 9.03 -12.90 1.00
C GLY A 11 7.96 -12.34 0.10
N LEU A 12 6.71 -12.73 0.32
CA LEU A 12 5.55 -12.13 -0.35
C LEU A 12 5.49 -10.62 -0.08
N TRP A 13 5.62 -10.20 1.17
CA TRP A 13 5.51 -8.79 1.54
C TRP A 13 6.66 -7.97 0.97
N TRP A 14 7.89 -8.46 1.08
CA TRP A 14 9.04 -7.85 0.42
C TRP A 14 8.88 -7.76 -1.08
N GLY A 15 8.45 -8.86 -1.72
CA GLY A 15 8.18 -8.91 -3.15
C GLY A 15 7.17 -7.85 -3.57
N LYS A 16 6.05 -7.71 -2.85
CA LYS A 16 5.03 -6.67 -3.13
C LYS A 16 5.59 -5.26 -3.02
N ILE A 17 6.39 -4.97 -1.98
CA ILE A 17 6.98 -3.65 -1.77
C ILE A 17 7.99 -3.33 -2.88
N PHE A 18 8.92 -4.23 -3.19
CA PHE A 18 9.92 -3.97 -4.22
C PHE A 18 9.32 -3.91 -5.63
N THR A 19 8.46 -4.87 -5.99
CA THR A 19 7.88 -4.90 -7.34
C THR A 19 6.98 -3.71 -7.63
N SER A 20 6.35 -3.14 -6.60
CA SER A 20 5.50 -1.96 -6.77
C SER A 20 6.25 -0.68 -7.16
N ILE A 21 7.56 -0.60 -6.90
CA ILE A 21 8.42 0.50 -7.35
C ILE A 21 9.37 0.08 -8.47
N TYR A 22 9.41 -1.21 -8.81
CA TYR A 22 10.28 -1.74 -9.85
C TYR A 22 9.85 -1.22 -11.23
N GLY A 23 10.81 -0.73 -12.00
CA GLY A 23 10.53 -0.11 -13.30
C GLY A 23 9.86 1.27 -13.22
N LEU A 24 9.66 1.83 -12.03
CA LEU A 24 9.09 3.17 -11.86
C LEU A 24 9.96 4.22 -12.54
N ASN A 25 11.28 4.17 -12.34
CA ASN A 25 12.23 5.08 -12.98
C ASN A 25 12.13 5.05 -14.51
N ASP A 26 12.08 3.85 -15.08
CA ASP A 26 12.04 3.68 -16.53
C ASP A 26 10.73 4.24 -17.08
N LEU A 27 9.60 3.89 -16.46
CA LEU A 27 8.29 4.44 -16.83
C LEU A 27 8.26 5.97 -16.74
N LEU A 28 8.77 6.55 -15.64
CA LEU A 28 8.81 8.00 -15.48
C LEU A 28 9.75 8.68 -16.48
N SER A 29 10.86 8.03 -16.81
CA SER A 29 11.79 8.52 -17.84
C SER A 29 11.10 8.55 -19.21
N TYR A 30 10.36 7.50 -19.57
CA TYR A 30 9.59 7.48 -20.82
C TYR A 30 8.48 8.53 -20.86
N LEU A 31 7.74 8.72 -19.76
CA LEU A 31 6.67 9.72 -19.69
C LEU A 31 7.22 11.16 -19.74
N GLY A 32 8.42 11.38 -19.19
CA GLY A 32 9.08 12.69 -19.17
C GLY A 32 9.91 13.02 -20.42
N ASP A 33 10.17 12.07 -21.32
CA ASP A 33 11.04 12.27 -22.49
C ASP A 33 10.32 13.02 -23.62
N LYS A 34 10.29 14.34 -23.48
CA LYS A 34 9.73 15.27 -24.47
C LYS A 34 10.47 15.22 -25.80
N GLU A 35 11.77 14.93 -25.81
CA GLU A 35 12.58 14.93 -27.03
C GLU A 35 12.24 13.73 -27.92
N SER A 36 12.12 12.54 -27.33
CA SER A 36 11.74 11.33 -28.06
C SER A 36 10.36 11.45 -28.71
N ILE A 37 9.39 12.06 -28.03
CA ILE A 37 8.05 12.33 -28.58
C ILE A 37 8.16 13.24 -29.80
N ASN A 38 8.87 14.37 -29.66
CA ASN A 38 9.07 15.32 -30.76
C ASN A 38 9.76 14.66 -31.96
N LEU A 39 10.79 13.87 -31.72
CA LEU A 39 11.53 13.14 -32.76
C LEU A 39 10.63 12.11 -33.46
N HIS A 40 9.82 11.37 -32.71
CA HIS A 40 8.89 10.39 -33.25
C HIS A 40 7.84 11.05 -34.16
N LEU A 41 7.22 12.13 -33.70
CA LEU A 41 6.19 12.86 -34.45
C LEU A 41 6.77 13.48 -35.73
N LYS A 42 7.99 14.02 -35.68
CA LYS A 42 8.68 14.59 -36.85
C LYS A 42 9.08 13.55 -37.89
N LYS A 43 9.55 12.37 -37.46
CA LYS A 43 10.07 11.34 -38.38
C LYS A 43 8.99 10.55 -39.11
N ASN A 44 7.79 10.42 -38.53
CA ASN A 44 6.76 9.51 -39.05
C ASN A 44 5.66 10.20 -39.85
N GLU A 45 5.79 11.49 -40.19
CA GLU A 45 4.75 12.31 -40.86
C GLU A 45 3.33 12.08 -40.30
N SER A 46 3.25 11.71 -39.02
CA SER A 46 2.03 11.13 -38.43
C SER A 46 1.03 12.21 -38.04
N VAL A 47 1.53 13.43 -37.83
CA VAL A 47 0.69 14.58 -37.54
C VAL A 47 0.22 15.18 -38.86
N LYS A 48 -1.09 15.21 -39.03
CA LYS A 48 -1.75 15.85 -40.16
C LYS A 48 -2.62 17.01 -39.67
N SER A 49 -2.78 18.02 -40.48
CA SER A 49 -3.68 19.15 -40.23
C SER A 49 -4.83 19.13 -41.22
N PHE A 50 -6.01 19.54 -40.76
CA PHE A 50 -7.16 19.75 -41.63
C PHE A 50 -7.15 21.20 -42.12
N ASP A 51 -7.11 21.40 -43.43
CA ASP A 51 -7.26 22.74 -44.02
C ASP A 51 -8.76 23.04 -44.20
N LEU A 52 -9.23 24.09 -43.53
CA LEU A 52 -10.63 24.51 -43.55
C LEU A 52 -11.04 25.14 -44.90
N GLU A 53 -10.08 25.66 -45.68
CA GLU A 53 -10.37 26.32 -46.96
C GLU A 53 -10.49 25.31 -48.10
N SER A 54 -9.56 24.34 -48.17
CA SER A 54 -9.61 23.27 -49.18
C SER A 54 -10.47 22.08 -48.77
N GLY A 55 -10.72 21.87 -47.47
CA GLY A 55 -11.38 20.69 -46.94
C GLY A 55 -10.51 19.42 -46.93
N ASP A 56 -9.21 19.56 -47.21
CA ASP A 56 -8.27 18.45 -47.34
C ASP A 56 -7.43 18.23 -46.08
N ILE A 57 -6.94 17.00 -45.94
CA ILE A 57 -5.97 16.63 -44.91
C ILE A 57 -4.55 16.84 -45.48
N MET A 58 -3.81 17.77 -44.90
CA MET A 58 -2.44 18.11 -45.28
C MET A 58 -1.41 17.65 -44.24
N SER A 59 -0.14 17.53 -44.64
CA SER A 59 0.95 17.30 -43.69
C SER A 59 1.07 18.48 -42.73
N ALA A 60 1.22 18.21 -41.43
CA ALA A 60 1.36 19.28 -40.45
C ALA A 60 2.66 20.05 -40.65
N ASN A 61 2.60 21.38 -40.54
CA ASN A 61 3.80 22.21 -40.45
C ASN A 61 4.48 22.04 -39.07
N ASP A 62 5.67 22.61 -38.91
CA ASP A 62 6.43 22.53 -37.65
C ASP A 62 5.66 23.10 -36.46
N GLN A 63 4.87 24.15 -36.64
CA GLN A 63 4.11 24.80 -35.58
C GLN A 63 2.96 23.90 -35.08
N THR A 64 2.20 23.29 -35.98
CA THR A 64 1.13 22.34 -35.65
C THR A 64 1.70 21.10 -34.97
N SER A 65 2.84 20.60 -35.44
CA SER A 65 3.53 19.46 -34.83
C SER A 65 4.01 19.77 -33.41
N GLN A 66 4.51 20.99 -33.17
CA GLN A 66 4.90 21.46 -31.83
C GLN A 66 3.70 21.59 -30.88
N LEU A 67 2.58 22.16 -31.37
CA LEU A 67 1.35 22.28 -30.58
C LEU A 67 0.84 20.90 -30.16
N PHE A 68 0.71 19.98 -31.12
CA PHE A 68 0.29 18.60 -30.83
C PHE A 68 1.25 17.90 -29.85
N SER A 69 2.57 18.03 -30.04
CA SER A 69 3.53 17.45 -29.10
C SER A 69 3.43 18.04 -27.69
N SER A 70 3.10 19.32 -27.57
CA SER A 70 2.95 19.99 -26.27
C SER A 70 1.70 19.50 -25.54
N GLU A 71 0.59 19.32 -26.25
CA GLU A 71 -0.64 18.74 -25.70
C GLU A 71 -0.40 17.29 -25.26
N LEU A 72 0.23 16.47 -26.11
CA LEU A 72 0.56 15.08 -25.76
C LEU A 72 1.47 14.98 -24.53
N HIS A 73 2.45 15.86 -24.41
CA HIS A 73 3.32 15.91 -23.23
C HIS A 73 2.55 16.30 -21.96
N THR A 74 1.58 17.22 -22.08
CA THR A 74 0.69 17.58 -20.97
C THR A 74 -0.14 16.37 -20.52
N GLU A 75 -0.66 15.58 -21.46
CA GLU A 75 -1.35 14.33 -21.16
C GLU A 75 -0.45 13.31 -20.46
N PHE A 76 0.80 13.17 -20.89
CA PHE A 76 1.76 12.27 -20.23
C PHE A 76 2.11 12.73 -18.81
N GLU A 77 2.28 14.03 -18.57
CA GLU A 77 2.48 14.55 -17.21
C GLU A 77 1.24 14.37 -16.32
N ASN A 78 0.04 14.47 -16.89
CA ASN A 78 -1.21 14.14 -16.20
C ASN A 78 -1.29 12.66 -15.84
N ILE A 79 -0.93 11.76 -16.77
CA ILE A 79 -0.88 10.31 -16.55
C ILE A 79 0.15 9.98 -15.48
N ARG A 80 1.36 10.55 -15.57
CA ARG A 80 2.43 10.42 -14.58
C ARG A 80 1.93 10.80 -13.19
N THR A 81 1.31 11.97 -13.06
CA THR A 81 0.77 12.46 -11.78
C THR A 81 -0.27 11.48 -11.23
N LYS A 82 -1.25 11.06 -12.04
CA LYS A 82 -2.28 10.09 -11.62
C LYS A 82 -1.67 8.75 -11.19
N TYR A 83 -0.70 8.24 -11.95
CA TYR A 83 -0.02 6.99 -11.67
C TYR A 83 0.69 7.02 -10.31
N LEU A 84 1.48 8.06 -10.02
CA LEU A 84 2.18 8.20 -8.74
C LEU A 84 1.21 8.30 -7.54
N ASN A 85 0.11 9.04 -7.69
CA ASN A 85 -0.90 9.13 -6.64
C ASN A 85 -1.61 7.78 -6.43
N ASN A 86 -1.92 7.03 -7.49
CA ASN A 86 -2.48 5.68 -7.37
C ASN A 86 -1.49 4.70 -6.72
N LEU A 87 -0.19 4.87 -6.98
CA LEU A 87 0.84 4.09 -6.32
C LEU A 87 0.84 4.35 -4.81
N ILE A 88 0.64 5.59 -4.34
CA ILE A 88 0.44 5.88 -2.90
C ILE A 88 -0.72 5.07 -2.32
N VAL A 89 -1.86 5.03 -3.02
CA VAL A 89 -3.04 4.27 -2.56
C VAL A 89 -2.71 2.79 -2.45
N PHE A 90 -2.07 2.23 -3.48
CA PHE A 90 -1.66 0.84 -3.51
C PHE A 90 -0.69 0.48 -2.39
N GLN A 91 0.34 1.30 -2.18
CA GLN A 91 1.33 1.11 -1.10
C GLN A 91 0.68 1.15 0.29
N TYR A 92 -0.20 2.12 0.52
CA TYR A 92 -0.91 2.18 1.81
C TYR A 92 -1.77 0.94 2.03
N SER A 93 -2.42 0.41 0.99
CA SER A 93 -3.15 -0.86 1.08
C SER A 93 -2.24 -2.07 1.36
N ILE A 94 -1.00 -2.10 0.85
CA ILE A 94 -0.01 -3.13 1.21
C ILE A 94 0.30 -3.04 2.71
N LEU A 95 0.57 -1.84 3.23
CA LEU A 95 0.83 -1.63 4.65
C LEU A 95 -0.34 -2.10 5.53
N GLU A 96 -1.58 -1.76 5.16
CA GLU A 96 -2.76 -2.22 5.88
C GLU A 96 -2.83 -3.74 5.94
N GLN A 97 -2.57 -4.42 4.82
CA GLN A 97 -2.56 -5.89 4.77
C GLN A 97 -1.44 -6.49 5.64
N ILE A 98 -0.23 -5.92 5.60
CA ILE A 98 0.89 -6.33 6.47
C ILE A 98 0.47 -6.26 7.94
N LEU A 99 -0.12 -5.15 8.36
CA LEU A 99 -0.57 -4.95 9.75
C LEU A 99 -1.72 -5.90 10.11
N GLU A 100 -2.70 -6.09 9.23
CA GLU A 100 -3.82 -7.00 9.46
C GLU A 100 -3.37 -8.45 9.62
N GLU A 101 -2.50 -8.94 8.73
CA GLU A 101 -1.95 -10.28 8.78
C GLU A 101 -1.10 -10.50 10.05
N SER A 102 -0.24 -9.54 10.37
CA SER A 102 0.60 -9.59 11.57
C SER A 102 -0.25 -9.67 12.85
N VAL A 103 -1.24 -8.78 12.98
CA VAL A 103 -2.13 -8.76 14.16
C VAL A 103 -2.96 -10.02 14.22
N TYR A 104 -3.48 -10.51 13.09
CA TYR A 104 -4.19 -11.77 13.03
C TYR A 104 -3.34 -12.92 13.58
N LEU A 105 -2.09 -13.06 13.14
CA LEU A 105 -1.18 -14.11 13.61
C LEU A 105 -0.85 -13.97 15.09
N PHE A 106 -0.63 -12.75 15.59
CA PHE A 106 -0.43 -12.52 17.02
C PHE A 106 -1.62 -13.01 17.85
N LEU A 107 -2.84 -12.68 17.43
CA LEU A 107 -4.07 -13.09 18.12
C LEU A 107 -4.31 -14.60 18.02
N TYR A 108 -4.09 -15.18 16.85
CA TYR A 108 -4.33 -16.59 16.59
C TYR A 108 -3.37 -17.50 17.39
N ASN A 109 -2.10 -17.10 17.50
CA ASN A 109 -1.10 -17.87 18.24
C ASN A 109 -1.12 -17.61 19.76
N ASN A 110 -1.84 -16.59 20.24
CA ASN A 110 -1.93 -16.30 21.67
C ASN A 110 -3.33 -15.81 22.06
N SER A 111 -4.14 -16.73 22.56
CA SER A 111 -5.51 -16.47 22.98
C SER A 111 -5.66 -15.45 24.12
N ASN A 112 -4.63 -15.25 24.95
CA ASN A 112 -4.67 -14.20 25.97
C ASN A 112 -4.69 -12.80 25.34
N LEU A 113 -4.17 -12.64 24.12
CA LEU A 113 -4.24 -11.37 23.40
C LEU A 113 -5.67 -11.04 22.95
N LEU A 114 -6.51 -12.03 22.67
CA LEU A 114 -7.93 -11.80 22.38
C LEU A 114 -8.67 -11.19 23.59
N LYS A 115 -8.39 -11.71 24.81
CA LYS A 115 -8.91 -11.13 26.06
C LYS A 115 -8.42 -9.68 26.22
N ARG A 116 -7.15 -9.41 25.87
CA ARG A 116 -6.55 -8.07 25.92
C ARG A 116 -7.17 -7.10 24.90
N THR A 117 -7.61 -7.58 23.73
CA THR A 117 -8.31 -6.74 22.73
C THR A 117 -9.58 -6.11 23.31
N GLN A 118 -10.35 -6.85 24.12
CA GLN A 118 -11.53 -6.30 24.81
C GLN A 118 -11.17 -5.22 25.84
N GLN A 119 -10.00 -5.34 26.49
CA GLN A 119 -9.53 -4.34 27.46
C GLN A 119 -9.00 -3.07 26.79
N ILE A 120 -8.45 -3.19 25.58
CA ILE A 120 -7.98 -2.05 24.79
C ILE A 120 -9.16 -1.18 24.35
N ASN A 121 -10.34 -1.77 24.12
CA ASN A 121 -11.56 -1.00 23.87
C ASN A 121 -12.85 -1.77 24.24
N LEU A 122 -13.66 -1.15 25.11
CA LEU A 122 -14.94 -1.68 25.61
C LEU A 122 -16.01 -1.89 24.53
N GLU A 123 -15.89 -1.25 23.37
CA GLU A 123 -16.81 -1.42 22.23
C GLU A 123 -16.63 -2.77 21.52
N PHE A 124 -15.46 -3.39 21.62
CA PHE A 124 -15.22 -4.71 21.07
C PHE A 124 -15.63 -5.78 22.09
N GLN A 125 -16.85 -6.29 21.95
CA GLN A 125 -17.35 -7.40 22.77
C GLN A 125 -17.23 -8.72 22.01
N ILE A 126 -16.21 -9.52 22.31
CA ILE A 126 -16.30 -10.98 22.10
C ILE A 126 -17.48 -11.45 22.96
N ASN A 127 -18.52 -11.98 22.32
CA ASN A 127 -19.80 -12.35 22.92
C ASN A 127 -19.64 -12.91 24.35
N LYS A 128 -20.34 -12.33 25.35
CA LYS A 128 -20.25 -12.71 26.77
C LYS A 128 -20.59 -14.18 27.05
N SER A 129 -21.19 -14.87 26.09
CA SER A 129 -21.73 -16.22 26.25
C SER A 129 -20.75 -17.36 26.01
N PHE A 130 -19.48 -17.07 25.66
CA PHE A 130 -18.50 -18.12 25.35
C PHE A 130 -17.22 -17.97 26.17
N ASP A 131 -16.81 -19.07 26.77
CA ASP A 131 -15.49 -19.18 27.39
C ASP A 131 -14.43 -19.43 26.30
N LEU A 132 -13.53 -18.46 26.13
CA LEU A 132 -12.39 -18.55 25.23
C LEU A 132 -11.51 -19.77 25.52
N ASP A 133 -11.44 -20.21 26.78
CA ASP A 133 -10.61 -21.35 27.17
C ASP A 133 -11.24 -22.70 26.75
N ILE A 134 -12.55 -22.71 26.44
CA ILE A 134 -13.26 -23.86 25.86
C ILE A 134 -13.10 -23.88 24.34
N LEU A 135 -13.13 -22.72 23.67
CA LEU A 135 -12.97 -22.58 22.22
C LEU A 135 -11.55 -22.96 21.72
N LEU A 136 -10.54 -22.99 22.58
CA LEU A 136 -9.18 -23.35 22.20
C LEU A 136 -8.89 -24.86 22.23
N LYS A 137 -9.79 -25.66 22.83
CA LYS A 137 -9.52 -27.07 23.14
C LYS A 137 -10.01 -28.06 22.09
N THR A 138 -10.79 -27.63 21.10
CA THR A 138 -11.41 -28.52 20.11
C THR A 138 -11.05 -28.09 18.69
N GLU A 139 -10.79 -29.05 17.79
CA GLU A 139 -10.56 -28.73 16.36
C GLU A 139 -11.81 -28.12 15.70
N PHE A 140 -13.00 -28.51 16.16
CA PHE A 140 -14.29 -28.02 15.66
C PHE A 140 -14.51 -26.51 15.81
N THR A 141 -13.73 -25.83 16.66
CA THR A 141 -13.84 -24.38 16.91
C THR A 141 -12.76 -23.57 16.19
N LYS A 142 -11.87 -24.22 15.42
CA LYS A 142 -10.77 -23.55 14.70
C LYS A 142 -11.28 -22.46 13.76
N ASP A 143 -12.31 -22.74 12.97
CA ASP A 143 -12.90 -21.76 12.04
C ASP A 143 -13.59 -20.59 12.77
N VAL A 144 -14.21 -20.88 13.92
CA VAL A 144 -14.78 -19.86 14.80
C VAL A 144 -13.68 -18.95 15.35
N MET A 145 -12.56 -19.53 15.77
CA MET A 145 -11.39 -18.78 16.26
C MET A 145 -10.77 -17.92 15.16
N LYS A 146 -10.61 -18.45 13.94
CA LYS A 146 -10.17 -17.66 12.78
C LYS A 146 -11.09 -16.47 12.53
N SER A 147 -12.41 -16.67 12.57
CA SER A 147 -13.41 -15.61 12.40
C SER A 147 -13.32 -14.54 13.48
N ILE A 148 -13.17 -14.93 14.75
CA ILE A 148 -12.98 -13.99 15.87
C ILE A 148 -11.69 -13.20 15.71
N CYS A 149 -10.58 -13.87 15.39
CA CYS A 149 -9.28 -13.21 15.16
C CYS A 149 -9.36 -12.22 13.99
N ASN A 150 -10.03 -12.58 12.89
CA ASN A 150 -10.24 -11.70 11.75
C ASN A 150 -11.06 -10.45 12.11
N ARG A 151 -12.08 -10.58 12.96
CA ARG A 151 -12.84 -9.41 13.43
C ARG A 151 -12.00 -8.52 14.35
N ALA A 152 -11.23 -9.14 15.25
CA ALA A 152 -10.36 -8.44 16.16
C ALA A 152 -9.20 -7.72 15.44
N CYS A 153 -8.57 -8.34 14.45
CA CYS A 153 -7.48 -7.71 13.71
C CYS A 153 -7.95 -6.48 12.92
N LYS A 154 -9.07 -6.60 12.19
CA LYS A 154 -9.70 -5.46 11.49
C LYS A 154 -9.96 -4.32 12.46
N TYR A 155 -10.48 -4.62 13.65
CA TYR A 155 -10.73 -3.59 14.65
C TYR A 155 -9.45 -2.88 15.11
N ILE A 156 -8.38 -3.63 15.36
CA ILE A 156 -7.07 -3.08 15.78
C ILE A 156 -6.45 -2.20 14.70
N VAL A 157 -6.59 -2.56 13.42
CA VAL A 157 -5.94 -1.87 12.29
C VAL A 157 -6.81 -0.75 11.70
N THR A 158 -8.13 -0.78 11.87
CA THR A 158 -9.07 0.21 11.26
C THR A 158 -8.92 1.63 11.82
N GLY A 159 -8.91 2.63 10.94
CA GLY A 159 -9.01 4.05 11.31
C GLY A 159 -7.69 4.79 11.14
N ARG A 160 -7.43 5.80 11.98
CA ARG A 160 -6.17 6.56 11.89
C ARG A 160 -4.98 5.68 12.26
N ILE A 161 -3.94 5.70 11.44
CA ILE A 161 -2.78 4.81 11.57
C ILE A 161 -2.09 4.98 12.92
N ASP A 162 -1.96 6.20 13.45
CA ASP A 162 -1.36 6.44 14.77
C ASP A 162 -2.15 5.76 15.91
N LYS A 163 -3.48 5.73 15.80
CA LYS A 163 -4.34 5.04 16.76
C LYS A 163 -4.19 3.52 16.61
N SER A 164 -4.10 3.02 15.37
CA SER A 164 -3.85 1.61 15.10
C SER A 164 -2.51 1.16 15.66
N LEU A 165 -1.42 1.90 15.41
CA LEU A 165 -0.10 1.59 15.95
C LEU A 165 -0.08 1.65 17.49
N LYS A 166 -0.77 2.62 18.11
CA LYS A 166 -0.95 2.64 19.58
C LYS A 166 -1.70 1.42 20.12
N ARG A 167 -2.72 0.92 19.40
CA ARG A 167 -3.42 -0.31 19.80
C ARG A 167 -2.53 -1.54 19.64
N ILE A 168 -1.74 -1.61 18.58
CA ILE A 168 -0.76 -2.68 18.34
C ILE A 168 0.31 -2.68 19.45
N ASP A 169 0.86 -1.52 19.84
CA ASP A 169 1.76 -1.39 20.98
C ASP A 169 1.10 -1.92 22.26
N LYS A 170 -0.11 -1.47 22.57
CA LYS A 170 -0.84 -1.97 23.74
C LYS A 170 -1.13 -3.47 23.70
N LEU A 171 -1.27 -4.06 22.51
CA LEU A 171 -1.59 -5.48 22.34
C LEU A 171 -0.33 -6.35 22.50
N VAL A 172 0.73 -6.05 21.74
CA VAL A 172 1.91 -6.92 21.60
C VAL A 172 3.23 -6.29 22.03
N GLY A 173 3.24 -5.00 22.41
CA GLY A 173 4.44 -4.26 22.80
C GLY A 173 5.31 -3.83 21.61
N LEU A 174 4.74 -3.75 20.41
CA LEU A 174 5.45 -3.32 19.21
C LEU A 174 5.37 -1.79 19.09
N LYS A 175 6.51 -1.12 19.28
CA LYS A 175 6.65 0.33 19.24
C LYS A 175 7.47 0.76 18.04
N PHE A 176 6.90 1.66 17.24
CA PHE A 176 7.60 2.31 16.15
C PHE A 176 8.13 3.68 16.58
N SER A 177 9.19 4.15 15.92
CA SER A 177 9.74 5.49 16.15
C SER A 177 8.74 6.58 15.78
N ALA A 178 8.90 7.77 16.37
CA ALA A 178 8.07 8.93 16.04
C ALA A 178 8.14 9.29 14.55
N ASP A 179 9.32 9.16 13.94
CA ASP A 179 9.53 9.43 12.52
C ASP A 179 8.74 8.49 11.61
N ILE A 180 8.73 7.18 11.94
CA ILE A 180 7.93 6.19 11.21
C ILE A 180 6.44 6.52 11.37
N ILE A 181 5.98 6.78 12.58
CA ILE A 181 4.56 7.11 12.83
C ILE A 181 4.14 8.34 12.04
N MET A 182 4.94 9.42 12.08
CA MET A 182 4.66 10.65 11.37
C MET A 182 4.65 10.44 9.85
N PHE A 183 5.60 9.64 9.32
CA PHE A 183 5.62 9.30 7.90
C PHE A 183 4.35 8.55 7.48
N LEU A 184 3.95 7.54 8.25
CA LEU A 184 2.75 6.75 7.96
C LEU A 184 1.47 7.57 8.07
N GLN A 185 1.40 8.53 9.00
CA GLN A 185 0.29 9.50 9.07
C GLN A 185 0.20 10.35 7.80
N ASN A 186 1.33 10.93 7.37
CA ASN A 186 1.39 11.69 6.13
C ASN A 186 1.01 10.83 4.90
N LEU A 187 1.42 9.56 4.88
CA LEU A 187 1.03 8.63 3.83
C LEU A 187 -0.48 8.36 3.82
N GLN A 188 -1.09 8.15 5.00
CA GLN A 188 -2.54 7.99 5.13
C GLN A 188 -3.29 9.24 4.65
N ASP A 189 -2.82 10.42 5.02
CA ASP A 189 -3.44 11.69 4.63
C ASP A 189 -3.38 11.87 3.11
N ARG A 190 -2.23 11.62 2.48
CA ARG A 190 -2.09 11.62 1.01
C ARG A 190 -3.02 10.62 0.34
N ARG A 191 -3.09 9.39 0.85
CA ARG A 191 -4.03 8.37 0.35
C ARG A 191 -5.47 8.86 0.45
N ASN A 192 -5.85 9.53 1.54
CA ASN A 192 -7.20 10.06 1.72
C ASN A 192 -7.51 11.21 0.76
N THR A 193 -6.56 12.10 0.50
CA THR A 193 -6.68 13.14 -0.53
C THR A 193 -6.95 12.54 -1.91
N VAL A 194 -6.27 11.46 -2.27
CA VAL A 194 -6.49 10.77 -3.56
C VAL A 194 -7.85 10.07 -3.59
N VAL A 195 -8.17 9.27 -2.57
CA VAL A 195 -9.35 8.38 -2.58
C VAL A 195 -10.66 9.12 -2.28
N HIS A 196 -10.64 10.10 -1.37
CA HIS A 196 -11.86 10.76 -0.89
C HIS A 196 -12.06 12.15 -1.49
N GLU A 197 -10.97 12.88 -1.76
CA GLU A 197 -11.07 14.22 -2.35
C GLU A 197 -10.90 14.20 -3.88
N THR A 198 -10.49 13.07 -4.46
CA THR A 198 -10.17 12.93 -5.90
C THR A 198 -9.13 13.97 -6.36
N LYS A 199 -8.23 14.36 -5.46
CA LYS A 199 -7.18 15.35 -5.73
C LYS A 199 -5.86 14.65 -5.97
N PHE A 200 -5.22 15.01 -7.07
CA PHE A 200 -3.90 14.51 -7.45
C PHE A 200 -2.86 15.59 -7.23
N THR A 201 -1.78 15.24 -6.53
CA THR A 201 -0.69 16.18 -6.23
C THR A 201 0.60 15.71 -6.89
N THR A 202 1.49 16.64 -7.24
CA THR A 202 2.82 16.28 -7.74
C THR A 202 3.61 15.62 -6.61
N ILE A 203 4.17 14.44 -6.90
CA ILE A 203 4.95 13.63 -5.96
C ILE A 203 6.29 13.33 -6.62
N GLU A 204 7.37 13.54 -5.88
CA GLU A 204 8.72 13.23 -6.34
C GLU A 204 9.02 11.74 -6.16
N ILE A 205 9.88 11.19 -7.03
CA ILE A 205 10.22 9.77 -6.98
C ILE A 205 10.93 9.39 -5.67
N ASP A 206 11.73 10.30 -5.11
CA ASP A 206 12.45 10.10 -3.84
C ASP A 206 11.51 9.79 -2.67
N TYR A 207 10.25 10.24 -2.75
CA TYR A 207 9.23 9.88 -1.77
C TYR A 207 8.97 8.37 -1.73
N PHE A 208 9.02 7.68 -2.88
CA PHE A 208 8.79 6.25 -2.97
C PHE A 208 9.97 5.42 -2.48
N TYR A 209 11.21 5.91 -2.66
CA TYR A 209 12.37 5.27 -2.04
C TYR A 209 12.29 5.34 -0.52
N LYS A 210 11.99 6.53 0.02
CA LYS A 210 11.77 6.69 1.45
C LYS A 210 10.62 5.82 1.96
N LEU A 211 9.55 5.64 1.18
CA LEU A 211 8.44 4.76 1.53
C LEU A 211 8.90 3.31 1.67
N VAL A 212 9.72 2.81 0.74
CA VAL A 212 10.29 1.47 0.81
C VAL A 212 11.15 1.28 2.06
N ASP A 213 12.01 2.25 2.38
CA ASP A 213 12.83 2.21 3.61
C ASP A 213 11.94 2.14 4.87
N ILE A 214 10.88 2.94 4.93
CA ILE A 214 9.95 2.92 6.07
C ILE A 214 9.23 1.57 6.17
N PHE A 215 8.78 1.00 5.05
CA PHE A 215 8.10 -0.29 5.05
C PHE A 215 9.06 -1.43 5.44
N GLN A 216 10.33 -1.33 5.06
CA GLN A 216 11.39 -2.22 5.52
C GLN A 216 11.51 -2.19 7.06
N TYR A 217 11.61 -1.01 7.67
CA TYR A 217 11.67 -0.90 9.12
C TYR A 217 10.43 -1.49 9.80
N VAL A 218 9.25 -1.25 9.23
CA VAL A 218 8.00 -1.83 9.75
C VAL A 218 8.03 -3.35 9.71
N LEU A 219 8.44 -3.96 8.59
CA LEU A 219 8.53 -5.41 8.44
C LEU A 219 9.57 -6.02 9.39
N ILE A 220 10.74 -5.41 9.54
CA ILE A 220 11.80 -5.89 10.43
C ILE A 220 11.34 -5.89 11.89
N ASP A 221 10.63 -4.85 12.34
CA ASP A 221 10.16 -4.78 13.72
C ASP A 221 8.98 -5.74 13.98
N ILE A 222 8.15 -6.01 12.97
CA ILE A 222 7.15 -7.08 12.99
C ILE A 222 7.84 -8.45 13.10
N GLU A 223 8.89 -8.69 12.31
CA GLU A 223 9.68 -9.92 12.32
C GLU A 223 10.24 -10.24 13.70
N LYS A 224 10.88 -9.26 14.34
CA LYS A 224 11.37 -9.41 15.72
C LYS A 224 10.26 -9.88 16.66
N LYS A 225 9.06 -9.30 16.56
CA LYS A 225 7.91 -9.68 17.39
C LYS A 225 7.35 -11.06 17.07
N ILE A 226 7.38 -11.47 15.80
CA ILE A 226 6.98 -12.82 15.37
C ILE A 226 7.96 -13.86 15.94
N ILE A 227 9.26 -13.60 15.85
CA ILE A 227 10.34 -14.45 16.41
C ILE A 227 10.22 -14.54 17.93
N GLU A 228 10.11 -13.41 18.64
CA GLU A 228 9.94 -13.36 20.11
C GLU A 228 8.76 -14.22 20.61
N ARG A 229 7.76 -14.44 19.75
CA ARG A 229 6.54 -15.18 20.08
C ARG A 229 6.50 -16.60 19.52
N ASN A 230 7.58 -17.06 18.89
CA ASN A 230 7.66 -18.38 18.24
C ASN A 230 6.52 -18.62 17.23
N ILE A 231 6.10 -17.59 16.51
CA ILE A 231 5.10 -17.71 15.44
C ILE A 231 5.80 -18.19 14.18
N ARG A 232 5.19 -19.12 13.44
CA ARG A 232 5.73 -19.63 12.18
C ARG A 232 5.81 -18.50 11.14
N TYR A 233 6.94 -18.43 10.43
CA TYR A 233 7.13 -17.49 9.33
C TYR A 233 8.00 -18.11 8.24
N GLU A 234 7.92 -17.56 7.03
CA GLU A 234 8.79 -17.87 5.91
C GLU A 234 9.64 -16.65 5.59
N ARG A 235 10.97 -16.88 5.50
CA ARG A 235 11.96 -15.88 5.12
C ARG A 235 12.63 -16.37 3.84
N PRO A 236 12.53 -15.64 2.72
CA PRO A 236 13.18 -16.07 1.48
C PRO A 236 14.70 -15.90 1.51
N PHE A 237 15.23 -15.04 2.39
CA PHE A 237 16.65 -14.72 2.48
C PHE A 237 17.06 -14.46 3.94
N ASP A 238 18.22 -14.95 4.34
CA ASP A 238 18.86 -14.61 5.62
C ASP A 238 19.68 -13.33 5.43
N TRP A 239 19.06 -12.19 5.75
CA TRP A 239 19.73 -10.89 5.84
C TRP A 239 20.23 -10.64 7.26
#